data_AF-A0A7C3JJE3-F1
#
_entry.id   AF-A0A7C3JJE3-F1
#
_cell.length_a   1.000
_cell.length_b   1.000
_cell.length_c   1.000
_cell.angle_alpha   90.00
_cell.angle_beta   90.00
_cell.angle_gamma   90.00
#
_symmetry.space_group_name_H-M   'P 1'
#
loop_
_entity.id
_entity.type
_entity.pdbx_description
1 polymer ?
#
loop_
_entity_poly.entity_id
_entity_poly.type
_entity_poly.pdbx_seq_one_letter_code
_entity_poly.pdbx_strand_id
1 'polypeptide(L)'
;MLKTHIDKAKVFVTARFRNEGSVLRETVQAEGLGIETRCEIISSEPAEKVAKVVRNAEAGCYVIQTIRRPTPVKSAYTLNGAGFDPAAFKS
;
A
#
# COMPACT_ATOMS: atom_id res chain seq x y z
N MET A 1 -2.01 17.05 -16.70
CA MET A 1 -0.75 16.75 -15.99
C MET A 1 0.00 18.05 -15.72
N LEU A 2 0.67 18.16 -14.57
CA LEU A 2 1.56 19.30 -14.29
C LEU A 2 2.77 19.21 -15.24
N LYS A 3 2.98 20.24 -16.08
CA LYS A 3 4.15 20.34 -16.96
C LYS A 3 5.37 20.81 -16.15
N THR A 4 5.95 19.92 -15.36
CA THR A 4 7.13 20.18 -14.51
C THR A 4 8.25 19.24 -14.88
N HIS A 5 9.43 19.79 -15.19
CA HIS A 5 10.60 18.99 -15.50
C HIS A 5 11.23 18.39 -14.24
N ILE A 6 11.41 17.07 -14.20
CA ILE A 6 12.13 16.37 -13.12
C ILE A 6 13.30 15.64 -13.77
N ASP A 7 14.53 16.05 -13.47
CA ASP A 7 15.73 15.43 -14.03
C ASP A 7 15.95 14.03 -13.47
N LYS A 8 15.70 13.86 -12.16
CA LYS A 8 15.83 12.58 -11.47
C LYS A 8 14.91 12.51 -10.27
N ALA A 9 14.33 11.34 -10.03
CA ALA A 9 13.67 11.02 -8.77
C ALA A 9 14.12 9.62 -8.32
N LYS A 10 14.45 9.46 -7.04
CA LYS A 10 14.67 8.17 -6.39
C LYS A 10 13.78 8.07 -5.17
N VAL A 11 13.11 6.95 -5.01
CA VAL A 11 12.28 6.67 -3.83
C VAL A 11 12.83 5.44 -3.14
N PHE A 12 13.09 5.57 -1.84
CA PHE A 12 13.47 4.49 -0.96
C PHE A 12 12.27 4.20 -0.05
N VAL A 13 11.89 2.94 0.07
CA VAL A 13 10.77 2.51 0.89
C VAL A 13 11.25 1.45 1.86
N THR A 14 11.05 1.70 3.15
CA THR A 14 11.31 0.74 4.23
C THR A 14 9.98 0.38 4.85
N ALA A 15 9.61 -0.90 4.83
CA ALA A 15 8.38 -1.39 5.43
C ALA A 15 8.69 -2.43 6.50
N ARG A 16 8.00 -2.33 7.64
CA ARG A 16 8.10 -3.27 8.76
C ARG A 16 6.78 -4.01 8.90
N PHE A 17 6.85 -5.33 8.99
CA PHE A 17 5.71 -6.21 9.14
C PHE A 17 5.93 -7.18 10.30
N ARG A 18 4.84 -7.66 10.86
CA ARG A 18 4.80 -8.70 11.88
C ARG A 18 3.84 -9.78 11.44
N ASN A 19 4.17 -11.03 11.76
CA ASN A 19 3.27 -12.16 11.57
C ASN A 19 3.33 -13.02 12.83
N GLU A 20 2.16 -13.42 13.34
CA GLU A 20 1.99 -14.20 14.56
C GLU A 20 0.96 -15.30 14.34
N GLY A 21 0.90 -16.26 15.27
CA GLY A 21 -0.08 -17.37 15.24
C GLY A 21 0.47 -18.66 14.64
N SER A 22 -0.42 -19.58 14.29
CA SER A 22 -0.08 -20.91 13.77
C SER A 22 -0.94 -21.24 12.56
N VAL A 23 -0.29 -21.73 11.50
CA VAL A 23 -0.97 -22.23 10.30
C VAL A 23 -1.87 -23.41 10.65
N LEU A 24 -1.34 -24.38 11.42
CA LEU A 24 -2.09 -25.60 11.79
C LEU A 24 -3.27 -25.32 12.73
N ARG A 25 -3.22 -24.24 13.50
CA ARG A 25 -4.33 -23.83 14.38
C ARG A 25 -5.20 -22.73 13.78
N GLU A 26 -4.97 -22.35 12.52
CA GLU A 26 -5.74 -21.32 11.81
C GLU A 26 -5.76 -19.94 12.52
N THR A 27 -4.71 -19.60 13.26
CA THR A 27 -4.62 -18.34 14.03
C THR A 27 -3.66 -17.31 13.42
N VAL A 28 -3.20 -17.52 12.18
CA VAL A 28 -2.24 -16.62 11.53
C VAL A 28 -2.84 -15.22 11.38
N GLN A 29 -2.11 -14.22 11.84
CA GLN A 29 -2.44 -12.81 11.65
C GLN A 29 -1.19 -12.02 11.28
N ALA A 30 -1.29 -11.23 10.21
CA ALA A 30 -0.23 -10.37 9.74
C ALA A 30 -0.61 -8.89 9.92
N GLU A 31 0.36 -8.08 10.28
CA GLU A 31 0.19 -6.65 10.53
C GLU A 31 1.34 -5.83 9.93
N GLY A 32 1.01 -4.66 9.36
CA GLY A 32 1.98 -3.65 8.99
C GLY A 32 2.31 -2.75 10.18
N LEU A 33 3.55 -2.76 10.63
CA LEU A 33 4.01 -1.96 11.79
C LEU A 33 4.38 -0.53 11.42
N GLY A 34 4.70 -0.29 10.15
CA GLY A 34 5.05 1.04 9.68
C GLY A 34 5.73 1.01 8.32
N ILE A 35 5.56 2.09 7.56
CA ILE A 35 6.18 2.29 6.25
C ILE A 35 6.79 3.68 6.22
N GLU A 36 8.07 3.74 5.89
CA GLU A 36 8.85 4.97 5.77
C GLU A 36 9.28 5.15 4.32
N THR A 37 9.08 6.35 3.78
CA THR A 37 9.47 6.69 2.41
C THR A 37 10.42 7.87 2.42
N ARG A 38 11.51 7.76 1.67
CA ARG A 38 12.46 8.85 1.45
C ARG A 38 12.57 9.10 -0.05
N CYS A 39 12.23 10.31 -0.48
CA CYS A 39 12.28 10.71 -1.89
C CYS A 39 13.40 11.72 -2.10
N GLU A 40 14.31 11.42 -3.03
CA GLU A 40 15.34 12.33 -3.51
C GLU A 40 14.94 12.82 -4.90
N ILE A 41 14.86 14.13 -5.11
CA ILE A 41 14.46 14.74 -6.39
C ILE A 41 15.53 15.73 -6.83
N ILE A 42 15.90 15.67 -8.11
CA ILE A 42 16.75 16.63 -8.79
C ILE A 42 15.89 17.31 -9.87
N SER A 43 15.80 18.63 -9.81
CA SER A 43 15.08 19.45 -10.78
C SER A 43 15.65 20.87 -10.78
N SER A 44 15.72 21.50 -11.95
CA SER A 44 15.99 22.94 -12.11
C SER A 44 14.73 23.82 -12.02
N GLU A 45 13.55 23.22 -11.84
CA GLU A 45 12.28 23.95 -11.73
C GLU A 45 12.10 24.60 -10.34
N PRO A 46 11.24 25.63 -10.22
CA PRO A 46 10.93 26.24 -8.93
C PRO A 46 10.35 25.24 -7.92
N ALA A 47 10.78 25.33 -6.66
CA ALA A 47 10.44 24.38 -5.60
C ALA A 47 8.92 24.25 -5.38
N GLU A 48 8.17 25.34 -5.51
CA GLU A 48 6.72 25.36 -5.39
C GLU A 48 6.03 24.53 -6.49
N LYS A 49 6.64 24.45 -7.68
CA LYS A 49 6.14 23.68 -8.81
C LYS A 49 6.42 22.19 -8.59
N VAL A 50 7.62 21.84 -8.12
CA VAL A 50 7.99 20.47 -7.72
C VAL A 50 7.12 19.98 -6.56
N ALA A 51 6.85 20.83 -5.56
CA ALA A 51 6.00 20.49 -4.43
C ALA A 51 4.56 20.14 -4.85
N LYS A 52 4.01 20.82 -5.87
CA LYS A 52 2.72 20.44 -6.46
C LYS A 52 2.77 19.06 -7.11
N VAL A 53 3.88 18.68 -7.75
CA VAL A 53 4.06 17.33 -8.31
C VAL A 53 4.05 16.29 -7.20
N VAL A 54 4.87 16.48 -6.15
CA VAL A 54 4.97 15.53 -5.03
C VAL A 54 3.62 15.32 -4.34
N ARG A 55 2.89 16.40 -4.02
CA ARG A 55 1.57 16.29 -3.40
C ARG A 55 0.58 15.51 -4.26
N ASN A 56 0.56 15.75 -5.57
CA ASN A 56 -0.32 15.03 -6.48
C ASN A 56 0.10 13.57 -6.65
N ALA A 57 1.41 13.29 -6.71
CA ALA A 57 1.93 11.93 -6.79
C ALA A 57 1.54 11.10 -5.56
N GLU A 58 1.69 11.64 -4.35
CA GLU A 58 1.25 10.94 -3.13
C GLU A 58 -0.28 10.84 -3.02
N ALA A 59 -1.01 11.89 -3.37
CA ALA A 59 -2.47 11.86 -3.34
C ALA A 59 -3.05 10.84 -4.34
N GLY A 60 -2.39 10.67 -5.49
CA GLY A 60 -2.80 9.73 -6.54
C GLY A 60 -2.23 8.31 -6.40
N CYS A 61 -1.29 8.07 -5.48
CA CYS A 61 -0.69 6.75 -5.32
C CYS A 61 -1.66 5.80 -4.60
N TYR A 62 -2.25 4.85 -5.32
CA TYR A 62 -3.20 3.89 -4.76
C TYR A 62 -2.67 3.18 -3.51
N VAL A 63 -1.41 2.75 -3.53
CA VAL A 63 -0.79 2.02 -2.42
C VAL A 63 -0.73 2.86 -1.14
N ILE A 64 -0.18 4.08 -1.20
CA ILE A 64 -0.06 4.92 -0.01
C ILE A 64 -1.43 5.36 0.51
N GLN A 65 -2.39 5.57 -0.40
CA GLN A 65 -3.76 5.90 -0.01
C GLN A 65 -4.44 4.72 0.69
N THR A 66 -4.33 3.49 0.17
CA THR A 66 -4.90 2.30 0.83
C THR A 66 -4.24 2.00 2.18
N ILE A 67 -2.94 2.28 2.34
CA ILE A 67 -2.25 2.14 3.64
C ILE A 67 -2.73 3.21 4.63
N ARG A 68 -2.75 4.49 4.23
CA ARG A 68 -3.18 5.61 5.10
C ARG A 68 -4.68 5.58 5.38
N ARG A 69 -5.47 5.01 4.48
CA ARG A 69 -6.93 4.91 4.52
C ARG A 69 -7.32 3.48 4.15
N PRO A 70 -7.36 2.55 5.12
CA PRO A 70 -7.68 1.15 4.88
C PRO A 70 -8.96 1.01 4.05
N THR A 71 -8.81 0.40 2.88
CA THR A 71 -9.93 0.19 1.96
C THR A 71 -10.63 -1.12 2.31
N PRO A 72 -11.97 -1.17 2.41
CA PRO A 72 -12.68 -2.41 2.68
C PRO A 72 -12.36 -3.49 1.63
N VAL A 73 -12.00 -4.68 2.09
CA VAL A 73 -11.75 -5.84 1.24
C VAL A 73 -12.98 -6.76 1.30
N LYS A 74 -13.55 -7.08 0.13
CA LYS A 74 -14.59 -8.09 -0.01
C LYS A 74 -14.01 -9.32 -0.68
N SER A 75 -14.15 -10.46 -0.03
CA SER A 75 -13.72 -11.75 -0.56
C SER A 75 -14.93 -12.63 -0.83
N ALA A 76 -14.91 -13.35 -1.94
CA ALA A 76 -15.89 -14.39 -2.27
C ALA A 76 -15.11 -15.64 -2.65
N TYR A 77 -15.57 -16.79 -2.17
CA TYR A 77 -14.88 -18.06 -2.39
C TYR A 77 -15.83 -19.05 -3.07
N THR A 78 -15.23 -19.90 -3.90
CA THR A 78 -15.92 -21.04 -4.51
C THR A 78 -15.08 -22.28 -4.28
N LEU A 79 -15.75 -23.40 -3.98
CA LEU A 79 -15.12 -24.72 -3.87
C LEU A 79 -15.84 -25.65 -4.84
N ASN A 80 -15.10 -26.18 -5.82
CA ASN A 80 -15.64 -27.07 -6.86
C ASN A 80 -16.87 -26.50 -7.59
N GLY A 81 -16.86 -25.19 -7.88
CA GLY A 81 -17.94 -24.51 -8.59
C GLY A 81 -19.16 -24.13 -7.73
N ALA A 82 -19.19 -24.52 -6.46
CA ALA A 82 -20.22 -24.08 -5.51
C ALA A 82 -19.71 -22.91 -4.65
N GLY A 83 -20.63 -22.04 -4.21
CA GLY A 83 -20.32 -20.99 -3.24
C GLY A 83 -19.75 -21.60 -1.96
N PHE A 84 -18.65 -21.05 -1.48
CA PHE A 84 -17.94 -21.55 -0.31
C PHE A 84 -17.76 -20.42 0.71
N ASP A 85 -18.17 -20.67 1.94
CA ASP A 85 -17.89 -19.80 3.08
C ASP A 85 -16.94 -20.52 4.04
N PRO A 86 -15.64 -20.20 4.03
CA PRO A 86 -14.68 -20.80 4.96
C PRO A 86 -15.08 -20.59 6.43
N ALA A 87 -15.77 -19.49 6.76
CA ALA A 87 -16.14 -19.19 8.14
C ALA A 87 -17.22 -20.13 8.70
N ALA A 88 -17.94 -20.84 7.84
CA ALA A 88 -18.94 -21.83 8.24
C ALA A 88 -18.35 -23.15 8.77
N PHE A 89 -17.04 -23.37 8.61
CA PHE A 89 -16.36 -24.64 8.93
C PHE A 89 -15.29 -24.52 10.03
N LYS A 90 -15.31 -23.44 10.83
CA LYS A 90 -14.35 -23.26 11.93
C LYS A 90 -14.45 -24.40 12.94
N SER A 91 -13.30 -25.01 13.29
CA SER A 91 -13.16 -26.01 14.36
C SER A 91 -13.19 -25.40 15.75
#